data_AF-A0A8J5M8X0-F1
#
_entry.id   AF-A0A8J5M8X0-F1
#
_cell.length_a   1.000
_cell.length_b   1.000
_cell.length_c   1.000
_cell.angle_alpha   90.00
_cell.angle_beta   90.00
_cell.angle_gamma   90.00
#
_symmetry.space_group_name_H-M   'P 1'
#
loop_
_entity.id
_entity.type
_entity.pdbx_description
1 polymer ?
#
loop_
_entity_poly.entity_id
_entity_poly.type
_entity_poly.pdbx_seq_one_letter_code
_entity_poly.pdbx_strand_id
1 'polypeptide(L)'
;MQIQVLLVLLAMATAVGDAATCDGFAQLRFTLNTNEGGLADALRECVAPLLFTPVKWLPGGQAREFCSQETCKRAVQQLKLLPSCTWSSEIPSGSDANTLAIAQQVMRDCSTT
;
A
#
# COMPACT_ATOMS: atom_id res chain seq x y z
N MET A 1 -22.51 41.30 12.17
CA MET A 1 -22.79 40.04 11.45
C MET A 1 -21.71 39.64 10.41
N GLN A 2 -20.52 40.26 10.37
CA GLN A 2 -19.47 39.90 9.38
C GLN A 2 -18.40 38.93 9.89
N ILE A 3 -18.17 38.88 11.21
CA ILE A 3 -17.08 38.07 11.80
C ILE A 3 -17.37 36.56 11.72
N GLN A 4 -18.65 36.17 11.82
CA GLN A 4 -19.05 34.76 11.74
C GLN A 4 -18.86 34.18 10.32
N VAL A 5 -19.01 34.99 9.27
CA VAL A 5 -18.80 34.56 7.88
C VAL A 5 -17.32 34.30 7.60
N LEU A 6 -16.43 35.13 8.14
CA LEU A 6 -14.97 34.94 8.02
C LEU A 6 -14.48 33.67 8.70
N LEU A 7 -15.02 33.31 9.87
CA LEU A 7 -14.66 32.07 10.57
C LEU A 7 -15.12 30.82 9.82
N VAL A 8 -16.30 30.88 9.19
CA VAL A 8 -16.82 29.77 8.35
C VAL A 8 -15.96 29.61 7.09
N LEU A 9 -15.55 30.71 6.46
CA LEU A 9 -14.67 30.67 5.28
C LEU A 9 -13.26 30.17 5.63
N LEU A 10 -12.71 30.54 6.79
CA LEU A 10 -11.43 30.00 7.26
C LEU A 10 -11.51 28.50 7.59
N ALA A 11 -12.60 28.04 8.22
CA ALA A 11 -12.80 26.63 8.52
C ALA A 11 -12.95 25.78 7.23
N MET A 12 -13.58 26.33 6.19
CA MET A 12 -13.65 25.70 4.88
C MET A 12 -12.30 25.73 4.15
N ALA A 13 -11.52 26.80 4.26
CA ALA A 13 -10.18 26.87 3.68
C ALA A 13 -9.19 25.89 4.32
N THR A 14 -9.33 25.61 5.63
CA THR A 14 -8.53 24.57 6.30
C THR A 14 -9.03 23.15 6.04
N ALA A 15 -10.32 22.97 5.70
CA ALA A 15 -10.88 21.66 5.32
C ALA A 15 -10.54 21.26 3.87
N VAL A 16 -10.17 22.21 3.01
CA VAL A 16 -9.68 21.95 1.65
C VAL A 16 -8.17 21.66 1.63
N GLY A 17 -7.50 21.77 2.79
CA GLY A 17 -6.06 21.54 2.93
C GLY A 17 -5.61 20.08 3.11
N ASP A 18 -6.52 19.11 3.29
CA ASP A 18 -6.16 17.73 3.67
C ASP A 18 -6.85 16.63 2.86
N ALA A 19 -7.34 16.96 1.67
CA ALA A 19 -7.59 15.96 0.64
C ALA A 19 -6.46 16.01 -0.39
N ALA A 20 -5.21 15.93 0.07
CA ALA A 20 -4.18 15.38 -0.80
C ALA A 20 -4.67 13.98 -1.18
N THR A 21 -5.14 13.82 -2.42
CA THR A 21 -5.43 12.49 -2.95
C THR A 21 -4.20 11.65 -2.66
N CYS A 22 -4.37 10.56 -1.91
CA CYS A 22 -3.27 9.67 -1.63
C CYS A 22 -2.84 9.03 -2.96
N ASP A 23 -1.89 9.65 -3.63
CA ASP A 23 -1.38 9.19 -4.93
C ASP A 23 -0.52 7.93 -4.79
N GLY A 24 -0.37 7.41 -3.58
CA GLY A 24 0.44 6.22 -3.29
C GLY A 24 0.05 4.98 -4.08
N PHE A 25 -1.23 4.79 -4.42
CA PHE A 25 -1.63 3.71 -5.33
C PHE A 25 -1.28 3.98 -6.80
N ALA A 26 -1.32 5.24 -7.25
CA ALA A 26 -0.86 5.61 -8.58
C ALA A 26 0.66 5.41 -8.70
N GLN A 27 1.40 5.78 -7.66
CA GLN A 27 2.84 5.56 -7.57
C GLN A 27 3.18 4.06 -7.49
N LEU A 28 2.49 3.28 -6.66
CA LEU A 28 2.64 1.83 -6.59
C LEU A 28 2.38 1.17 -7.95
N ARG A 29 1.30 1.57 -8.62
CA ARG A 29 0.96 1.07 -9.96
C ARG A 29 2.06 1.41 -10.97
N PHE A 30 2.59 2.62 -10.94
CA PHE A 30 3.71 3.02 -11.77
C PHE A 30 4.95 2.15 -11.50
N THR A 31 5.39 2.06 -10.24
CA THR A 31 6.58 1.28 -9.81
C THR A 31 6.44 -0.21 -10.16
N LEU A 32 5.25 -0.79 -10.02
CA LEU A 32 4.98 -2.18 -10.41
C LEU A 32 5.04 -2.38 -11.93
N ASN A 33 4.50 -1.44 -12.71
CA ASN A 33 4.48 -1.54 -14.17
C ASN A 33 5.87 -1.32 -14.78
N THR A 34 6.68 -0.43 -14.21
CA THR A 34 8.06 -0.17 -14.65
C THR A 34 9.07 -1.13 -14.03
N ASN A 35 8.65 -1.92 -13.02
CA ASN A 35 9.51 -2.72 -12.17
C ASN A 35 10.67 -1.90 -11.58
N GLU A 36 10.40 -0.65 -11.23
CA GLU A 36 11.39 0.23 -10.63
C GLU A 36 11.90 -0.36 -9.31
N GLY A 37 13.22 -0.37 -9.13
CA GLY A 37 13.87 -1.00 -7.98
C GLY A 37 13.70 -2.53 -7.90
N GLY A 38 13.18 -3.18 -8.96
CA GLY A 38 12.86 -4.60 -8.96
C GLY A 38 11.65 -4.97 -8.10
N LEU A 39 10.77 -4.00 -7.77
CA LEU A 39 9.65 -4.22 -6.85
C LEU A 39 8.68 -5.28 -7.36
N ALA A 40 8.35 -5.29 -8.65
CA ALA A 40 7.39 -6.25 -9.20
C ALA A 40 7.94 -7.68 -9.12
N ASP A 41 9.23 -7.87 -9.42
CA ASP A 41 9.89 -9.17 -9.31
C ASP A 41 10.03 -9.62 -7.86
N ALA A 42 10.49 -8.72 -6.97
CA ALA A 42 10.62 -9.01 -5.55
C ALA A 42 9.25 -9.33 -4.91
N LEU A 43 8.20 -8.62 -5.29
CA LEU A 43 6.85 -8.90 -4.82
C LEU A 43 6.35 -10.24 -5.36
N ARG A 44 6.57 -10.53 -6.65
CA ARG A 44 6.21 -11.80 -7.27
C ARG A 44 6.92 -12.99 -6.61
N GLU A 45 8.22 -12.87 -6.37
CA GLU A 45 9.01 -13.90 -5.66
C GLU A 45 8.58 -14.04 -4.21
N CYS A 46 8.30 -12.92 -3.53
CA CYS A 46 7.78 -12.92 -2.18
C CYS A 46 6.46 -13.70 -2.13
N VAL A 47 5.51 -13.45 -3.03
CA VAL A 47 4.16 -14.05 -2.98
C VAL A 47 4.05 -15.38 -3.72
N ALA A 48 5.05 -15.78 -4.51
CA ALA A 48 5.02 -17.03 -5.28
C ALA A 48 4.70 -18.28 -4.44
N PRO A 49 5.23 -18.45 -3.21
CA PRO A 49 4.83 -19.56 -2.34
C PRO A 49 3.34 -19.53 -1.94
N LEU A 50 2.72 -18.34 -1.96
CA LEU A 50 1.29 -18.14 -1.64
C LEU A 50 0.38 -18.37 -2.84
N LEU A 51 0.88 -18.29 -4.08
CA LEU A 51 0.10 -18.53 -5.30
C LEU A 51 -0.41 -19.98 -5.41
N PHE A 52 0.19 -20.91 -4.66
CA PHE A 52 -0.23 -22.30 -4.58
C PHE A 52 -1.19 -22.58 -3.41
N THR A 53 -1.51 -21.58 -2.58
CA THR A 53 -2.49 -21.72 -1.49
C THR A 53 -3.80 -21.01 -1.86
N PRO A 54 -4.97 -21.67 -1.72
CA PRO A 54 -6.24 -21.14 -2.18
C PRO A 54 -6.70 -19.98 -1.28
N VAL A 55 -6.33 -18.74 -1.64
CA VAL A 55 -6.87 -17.41 -1.24
C VAL A 55 -6.89 -17.09 0.27
N LYS A 56 -6.77 -18.08 1.15
CA LYS A 56 -6.53 -17.86 2.57
C LYS A 56 -5.05 -17.61 2.71
N TRP A 57 -4.70 -16.33 2.73
CA TRP A 57 -3.43 -15.86 3.26
C TRP A 57 -3.07 -16.65 4.51
N LEU A 58 -1.79 -16.99 4.65
CA LEU A 58 -1.33 -18.01 5.60
C LEU A 58 -1.90 -17.75 7.01
N PRO A 59 -2.50 -18.75 7.69
CA PRO A 59 -2.84 -18.61 9.09
C PRO A 59 -1.57 -18.24 9.89
N GLY A 60 -1.75 -17.47 10.96
CA GLY A 60 -0.65 -16.91 11.76
C GLY A 60 0.46 -17.92 12.09
N GLY A 61 1.66 -17.43 12.37
CA GLY A 61 2.87 -18.25 12.52
C GLY A 61 3.57 -18.50 11.17
N GLN A 62 2.84 -18.97 10.15
CA GLN A 62 3.40 -19.17 8.81
C GLN A 62 3.69 -17.84 8.09
N ALA A 63 2.91 -16.79 8.37
CA ALA A 63 3.19 -15.44 7.89
C ALA A 63 4.55 -14.91 8.39
N ARG A 64 5.00 -15.28 9.59
CA ARG A 64 6.27 -14.79 10.15
C ARG A 64 7.49 -15.39 9.45
N GLU A 65 7.46 -16.70 9.21
CA GLU A 65 8.51 -17.38 8.44
C GLU A 65 8.54 -16.88 7.00
N PHE A 66 7.37 -16.67 6.41
CA PHE A 66 7.21 -16.05 5.11
C PHE A 66 7.84 -14.64 5.03
N CYS A 67 7.50 -13.74 5.96
CA CYS A 67 8.03 -12.39 6.00
C CYS A 67 9.55 -12.33 6.28
N SER A 68 10.13 -13.41 6.84
CA SER A 68 11.56 -13.50 7.11
C SER A 68 12.42 -13.77 5.86
N GLN A 69 11.80 -14.15 4.73
CA GLN A 69 12.51 -14.38 3.48
C GLN A 69 13.08 -13.07 2.91
N GLU A 70 14.31 -13.12 2.40
CA GLU A 70 15.01 -11.94 1.85
C GLU A 70 14.27 -11.30 0.66
N THR A 71 13.52 -12.07 -0.10
CA THR A 71 12.65 -11.56 -1.18
C THR A 71 11.53 -10.68 -0.62
N CYS A 72 10.85 -11.12 0.44
CA CYS A 72 9.82 -10.35 1.12
C CYS A 72 10.38 -9.12 1.84
N LYS A 73 11.55 -9.22 2.49
CA LYS A 73 12.21 -8.05 3.10
C LYS A 73 12.53 -6.98 2.06
N ARG A 74 13.06 -7.36 0.90
CA ARG A 74 13.36 -6.43 -0.20
C ARG A 74 12.08 -5.77 -0.74
N ALA A 75 11.02 -6.55 -0.96
CA ALA A 75 9.73 -6.00 -1.37
C ALA A 75 9.19 -5.00 -0.35
N VAL A 76 9.18 -5.34 0.94
CA VAL A 76 8.73 -4.46 2.03
C VAL A 76 9.56 -3.19 2.14
N GLN A 77 10.88 -3.27 1.98
CA GLN A 77 11.74 -2.08 1.98
C GLN A 77 11.38 -1.10 0.88
N GLN A 78 11.08 -1.59 -0.33
CA GLN A 78 10.63 -0.76 -1.45
C GLN A 78 9.23 -0.22 -1.21
N LEU A 79 8.29 -1.02 -0.69
CA LEU A 79 6.95 -0.57 -0.35
C LEU A 79 7.00 0.55 0.72
N LYS A 80 7.89 0.47 1.72
CA LYS A 80 8.06 1.51 2.75
C LYS A 80 8.43 2.90 2.20
N LEU A 81 8.90 3.00 0.95
CA LEU A 81 9.19 4.29 0.30
C LEU A 81 7.94 5.01 -0.20
N LEU A 82 6.81 4.30 -0.34
CA LEU A 82 5.54 4.88 -0.75
C LEU A 82 4.87 5.63 0.41
N PRO A 83 4.00 6.62 0.12
CA PRO A 83 3.26 7.35 1.14
C PRO A 83 2.53 6.40 2.12
N SER A 84 2.57 6.71 3.42
CA SER A 84 1.94 5.85 4.45
C SER A 84 0.44 5.68 4.25
N CYS A 85 -0.23 6.69 3.67
CA CYS A 85 -1.65 6.65 3.34
C CYS A 85 -2.01 5.47 2.42
N THR A 86 -1.07 5.01 1.58
CA THR A 86 -1.26 3.88 0.64
C THR A 86 -1.79 2.63 1.36
N TRP A 87 -1.39 2.42 2.62
CA TRP A 87 -1.67 1.19 3.36
C TRP A 87 -2.99 1.22 4.14
N SER A 88 -3.56 2.41 4.33
CA SER A 88 -4.85 2.62 5.00
C SER A 88 -5.99 2.96 4.03
N SER A 89 -5.66 3.32 2.78
CA SER A 89 -6.64 3.68 1.75
C SER A 89 -7.35 2.44 1.18
N GLU A 90 -8.58 2.65 0.73
CA GLU A 90 -9.35 1.65 -0.02
C GLU A 90 -8.69 1.39 -1.38
N ILE A 91 -8.63 0.11 -1.78
CA ILE A 91 -7.99 -0.28 -3.04
C ILE A 91 -8.88 0.16 -4.21
N PRO A 92 -8.35 0.92 -5.19
CA PRO A 92 -9.12 1.29 -6.37
C PRO A 92 -9.57 0.05 -7.15
N SER A 93 -10.82 0.06 -7.63
CA SER A 93 -11.31 -0.96 -8.57
C SER A 93 -10.54 -0.89 -9.91
N GLY A 94 -10.24 -2.03 -10.52
CA GLY A 94 -9.52 -2.07 -11.79
C GLY A 94 -8.92 -3.45 -12.08
N SER A 95 -8.30 -3.60 -13.25
CA SER A 95 -7.65 -4.85 -13.67
C SER A 95 -6.48 -5.26 -12.78
N ASP A 96 -5.90 -4.31 -12.05
CA ASP A 96 -4.76 -4.50 -11.17
C ASP A 96 -5.13 -4.49 -9.68
N ALA A 97 -6.42 -4.40 -9.34
CA ALA A 97 -6.90 -4.35 -7.95
C ALA A 97 -6.37 -5.52 -7.10
N ASN A 98 -6.27 -6.72 -7.69
CA ASN A 98 -5.69 -7.89 -7.02
C ASN A 98 -4.20 -7.70 -6.69
N THR A 99 -3.42 -7.14 -7.61
CA THR A 99 -1.99 -6.89 -7.39
C THR A 99 -1.79 -5.84 -6.30
N LEU A 100 -2.61 -4.79 -6.30
CA LEU A 100 -2.59 -3.75 -5.27
C LEU A 100 -3.00 -4.32 -3.89
N ALA A 101 -4.01 -5.19 -3.85
CA ALA A 101 -4.43 -5.89 -2.63
C ALA A 101 -3.31 -6.74 -2.05
N ILE A 102 -2.59 -7.47 -2.90
CA ILE A 102 -1.44 -8.29 -2.49
C ILE A 102 -0.34 -7.42 -1.90
N ALA A 103 0.02 -6.31 -2.54
CA ALA A 103 1.04 -5.40 -2.03
C ALA A 103 0.65 -4.80 -0.66
N GLN A 104 -0.61 -4.40 -0.49
CA GLN A 104 -1.13 -3.95 0.80
C GLN A 104 -1.09 -5.04 1.87
N GLN A 105 -1.42 -6.29 1.52
CA GLN A 105 -1.40 -7.41 2.45
C GLN A 105 0.04 -7.77 2.88
N VAL A 106 1.00 -7.79 1.94
CA VAL A 106 2.43 -7.96 2.25
C VAL A 106 2.89 -6.86 3.22
N MET A 107 2.52 -5.61 2.96
CA MET A 107 2.90 -4.50 3.84
C MET A 107 2.25 -4.61 5.23
N ARG A 108 0.98 -5.02 5.31
CA ARG A 108 0.27 -5.22 6.59
C ARG A 108 0.96 -6.25 7.47
N ASP A 109 1.39 -7.37 6.88
CA ASP A 109 1.83 -8.53 7.66
C ASP A 109 3.35 -8.56 7.87
N CYS A 110 4.12 -8.01 6.93
CA CYS A 110 5.58 -8.11 6.95
C CYS A 110 6.29 -6.80 7.36
N SER A 111 5.59 -5.67 7.50
CA SER A 111 6.25 -4.39 7.81
C SER A 111 6.91 -4.31 9.19
N THR A 112 6.45 -5.11 10.15
CA THR A 112 6.91 -5.13 11.54
C THR A 112 7.90 -6.25 11.86
N THR A 113 8.26 -7.06 10.86
CA THR A 113 9.23 -8.16 11.00
C THR A 113 10.64 -7.63 10.79
#